data_AF-A0A1G2SIU3-F1
#
_entry.id   AF-A0A1G2SIU3-F1
#
_cell.length_a   1.000
_cell.length_b   1.000
_cell.length_c   1.000
_cell.angle_alpha   90.00
_cell.angle_beta   90.00
_cell.angle_gamma   90.00
#
_symmetry.space_group_name_H-M   'P 1'
#
loop_
_entity.id
_entity.type
_entity.pdbx_description
1 polymer ?
#
loop_
_entity_poly.entity_id
_entity_poly.type
_entity_poly.pdbx_seq_one_letter_code
_entity_poly.pdbx_strand_id
1 'polypeptide(L)'
;MHIEKRKIVVGAALIVLVLAMVVFFVGRSPGGLSSDQEVLLQNEVSALVEQGQIDSCDQIKDTMYRTVCRNNIALNKAQETLDVSNCALLDDVLVPRVDCERSVVNAKALRDESVSVCDEMVVEEEKTACKDNFYLSLALKKNDQTLCDQAPEEKQSSCRDEFSFATVMSGGLATTQCDLFDDQKMEKDCNVLQGSLDSQASLTQEFCSEFATEVFQKHCIAAYYQGMATPIAQ
;
A
#
# COMPACT_ATOMS: atom_id res chain seq x y z
N MET A 1 9.14 10.02 20.73
CA MET A 1 9.69 8.71 21.13
C MET A 1 8.76 7.50 20.87
N HIS A 2 7.50 7.69 20.43
CA HIS A 2 6.60 6.58 20.05
C HIS A 2 6.72 6.14 18.57
N ILE A 3 7.33 6.96 17.70
CA ILE A 3 7.42 6.71 16.25
C ILE A 3 8.48 5.65 15.91
N GLU A 4 9.60 5.58 16.64
CA GLU A 4 10.66 4.58 16.37
C GLU A 4 10.21 3.15 16.64
N LYS A 5 9.42 2.90 17.69
CA LYS A 5 8.93 1.55 18.00
C LYS A 5 7.95 1.01 16.95
N ARG A 6 7.24 1.89 16.21
CA ARG A 6 6.33 1.45 15.14
C ARG A 6 7.07 0.98 13.88
N LYS A 7 8.24 1.55 13.57
CA LYS A 7 9.02 1.14 12.39
C LYS A 7 9.54 -0.30 12.50
N ILE A 8 9.98 -0.71 13.69
CA ILE A 8 10.51 -2.06 13.94
C ILE A 8 9.42 -3.13 13.83
N VAL A 9 8.19 -2.83 14.26
CA VAL A 9 7.09 -3.80 14.26
C VAL A 9 6.55 -4.07 12.85
N VAL A 10 6.52 -3.06 11.97
CA VAL A 10 6.04 -3.23 10.59
C VAL A 10 7.04 -4.02 9.74
N GLY A 11 8.34 -3.78 9.91
CA GLY A 11 9.39 -4.54 9.20
C GLY A 11 9.36 -6.03 9.54
N ALA A 12 9.22 -6.39 10.81
CA ALA A 12 9.17 -7.78 11.25
C ALA A 12 7.93 -8.54 10.72
N ALA A 13 6.77 -7.88 10.65
CA ALA A 13 5.54 -8.50 10.15
C ALA A 13 5.59 -8.81 8.65
N LEU A 14 6.21 -7.94 7.85
CA LEU A 14 6.39 -8.14 6.40
C LEU A 14 7.33 -9.31 6.10
N ILE A 15 8.41 -9.46 6.86
CA ILE A 15 9.38 -10.56 6.70
C ILE A 15 8.70 -11.93 6.92
N VAL A 16 7.88 -12.07 7.96
CA VAL A 16 7.17 -13.33 8.26
C VAL A 16 6.18 -13.70 7.16
N LEU A 17 5.50 -12.72 6.58
CA LEU A 17 4.46 -12.95 5.56
C LEU A 17 5.06 -13.36 4.22
N VAL A 18 6.18 -12.74 3.81
CA VAL A 18 6.93 -13.14 2.62
C VAL A 18 7.50 -14.56 2.78
N LEU A 19 8.06 -14.89 3.95
CA LEU A 19 8.56 -16.24 4.23
C LEU A 19 7.44 -17.30 4.17
N ALA A 20 6.26 -17.00 4.72
CA ALA A 20 5.12 -17.91 4.68
C ALA A 20 4.62 -18.20 3.25
N MET A 21 4.60 -17.18 2.37
CA MET A 21 4.22 -17.40 0.96
C MET A 21 5.26 -18.23 0.21
N VAL A 22 6.56 -18.00 0.45
CA VAL A 22 7.63 -18.79 -0.18
C VAL A 22 7.52 -20.27 0.20
N VAL A 23 7.28 -20.58 1.49
CA VAL A 23 7.08 -21.97 1.94
C VAL A 23 5.86 -22.61 1.25
N PHE A 24 4.80 -21.85 1.00
CA PHE A 24 3.57 -22.36 0.38
C PHE A 24 3.74 -22.63 -1.13
N PHE A 25 4.48 -21.78 -1.85
CA PHE A 25 4.66 -21.93 -3.31
C PHE A 25 5.80 -22.88 -3.71
N VAL A 26 6.78 -23.17 -2.83
CA VAL A 26 7.91 -24.07 -3.13
C VAL A 26 7.57 -25.55 -2.85
N GLY A 27 6.32 -25.93 -3.07
CA GLY A 27 5.83 -27.31 -2.96
C GLY A 27 6.74 -28.32 -3.66
N ARG A 28 7.51 -29.05 -2.84
CA ARG A 28 8.29 -30.27 -3.15
C ARG A 28 9.16 -30.19 -4.41
N SER A 29 10.16 -29.32 -4.39
CA SER A 29 11.34 -29.57 -5.22
C SER A 29 12.05 -30.85 -4.73
N PRO A 30 12.36 -31.83 -5.59
CA PRO A 30 13.02 -33.07 -5.22
C PRO A 30 14.48 -32.76 -4.84
N GLY A 31 14.71 -32.51 -3.56
CA GLY A 31 15.97 -32.01 -3.02
C GLY A 31 15.82 -30.96 -1.91
N GLY A 32 14.59 -30.69 -1.44
CA GLY A 32 14.34 -29.72 -0.37
C GLY A 32 15.20 -29.92 0.88
N LEU A 33 15.59 -28.81 1.48
CA LEU A 33 16.33 -28.76 2.74
C LEU A 33 15.59 -29.51 3.85
N SER A 34 16.32 -30.08 4.81
CA SER A 34 15.68 -30.53 6.04
C SER A 34 15.12 -29.34 6.82
N SER A 35 14.10 -29.56 7.64
CA SER A 35 13.52 -28.50 8.47
C SER A 35 14.57 -27.80 9.33
N ASP A 36 15.55 -28.53 9.87
CA ASP A 36 16.63 -27.95 10.69
C ASP A 36 17.58 -27.06 9.86
N GLN A 37 17.89 -27.47 8.62
CA GLN A 37 18.72 -26.66 7.71
C GLN A 37 18.00 -25.39 7.29
N GLU A 38 16.69 -25.48 7.04
CA GLU A 38 15.86 -24.34 6.68
C GLU A 38 15.84 -23.30 7.82
N VAL A 39 15.63 -23.72 9.06
CA VAL A 39 15.66 -22.83 10.23
C VAL A 39 17.02 -22.15 10.40
N LEU A 40 18.12 -22.87 10.18
CA LEU A 40 19.46 -22.29 10.25
C LEU A 40 19.66 -21.21 9.17
N LEU A 41 19.23 -21.46 7.93
CA LEU A 41 19.30 -20.46 6.86
C LEU A 41 18.42 -19.25 7.13
N GLN A 42 17.21 -19.45 7.65
CA GLN A 42 16.33 -18.34 8.03
C GLN A 42 16.97 -17.44 9.10
N ASN A 43 17.59 -18.05 10.12
CA ASN A 43 18.30 -17.29 11.17
C ASN A 43 19.52 -16.54 10.62
N GLU A 44 20.30 -17.17 9.74
CA GLU A 44 21.44 -16.54 9.07
C GLU A 44 20.99 -15.33 8.23
N VAL A 45 19.98 -15.52 7.38
CA VAL A 45 19.42 -14.45 6.54
C VAL A 45 18.85 -13.32 7.39
N SER A 46 18.11 -13.63 8.47
CA SER A 46 17.57 -12.62 9.38
C SER A 46 18.69 -11.76 9.97
N ALA A 47 19.77 -12.38 10.46
CA ALA A 47 20.90 -11.66 11.04
C ALA A 47 21.61 -10.77 10.01
N LEU A 48 21.76 -11.23 8.77
CA LEU A 48 22.35 -10.42 7.68
C LEU A 48 21.46 -9.24 7.29
N VAL A 49 20.14 -9.46 7.23
CA VAL A 49 19.15 -8.42 6.92
C VAL A 49 19.18 -7.32 7.98
N GLU A 50 19.19 -7.68 9.27
CA GLU A 50 19.29 -6.74 10.39
C GLU A 50 20.59 -5.93 10.36
N GLN A 51 21.69 -6.52 9.91
CA GLN A 51 22.99 -5.85 9.81
C GLN A 51 23.14 -4.99 8.53
N GLY A 52 22.26 -5.14 7.54
CA GLY A 52 22.32 -4.40 6.28
C GLY A 52 23.54 -4.70 5.40
N GLN A 53 24.18 -5.86 5.60
CA GLN A 53 25.40 -6.28 4.87
C GLN A 53 25.03 -7.03 3.57
N ILE A 54 24.70 -6.28 2.51
CA ILE A 54 24.21 -6.89 1.26
C ILE A 54 25.22 -7.82 0.59
N ASP A 55 26.52 -7.49 0.66
CA ASP A 55 27.58 -8.31 0.06
C ASP A 55 27.75 -9.66 0.78
N SER A 56 27.44 -9.70 2.08
CA SER A 56 27.47 -10.95 2.86
C SER A 56 26.41 -11.95 2.40
N CYS A 57 25.32 -11.50 1.76
CA CYS A 57 24.31 -12.40 1.20
C CYS A 57 24.88 -13.32 0.11
N ASP A 58 25.97 -12.94 -0.57
CA ASP A 58 26.58 -13.75 -1.64
C ASP A 58 27.23 -15.05 -1.12
N GLN A 59 27.41 -15.16 0.20
CA GLN A 59 27.90 -16.36 0.88
C GLN A 59 26.81 -17.43 1.06
N ILE A 60 25.53 -17.05 0.94
CA ILE A 60 24.40 -17.97 1.05
C ILE A 60 24.37 -18.86 -0.20
N LYS A 61 24.52 -20.18 0.00
CA LYS A 61 24.55 -21.16 -1.10
C LYS A 61 23.19 -21.35 -1.76
N ASP A 62 22.11 -21.31 -0.97
CA ASP A 62 20.77 -21.44 -1.50
C ASP A 62 20.37 -20.16 -2.25
N THR A 63 20.02 -20.31 -3.52
CA THR A 63 19.76 -19.18 -4.41
C THR A 63 18.55 -18.37 -3.97
N MET A 64 17.52 -19.03 -3.44
CA MET A 64 16.29 -18.38 -3.02
C MET A 64 16.53 -17.57 -1.75
N TYR A 65 17.18 -18.16 -0.73
CA TYR A 65 17.54 -17.44 0.49
C TYR A 65 18.49 -16.27 0.24
N ARG A 66 19.44 -16.41 -0.70
CA ARG A 66 20.28 -15.29 -1.15
C ARG A 66 19.46 -14.15 -1.75
N THR A 67 18.51 -14.45 -2.64
CA THR A 67 17.60 -13.44 -3.23
C THR A 67 16.75 -12.77 -2.15
N VAL A 68 16.18 -13.53 -1.21
CA VAL A 68 15.45 -12.99 -0.05
C VAL A 68 16.34 -12.04 0.76
N CYS A 69 17.57 -12.44 1.09
CA CYS A 69 18.53 -11.63 1.84
C CYS A 69 18.80 -10.28 1.15
N ARG A 70 19.18 -10.31 -0.14
CA ARG A 70 19.51 -9.10 -0.91
C ARG A 70 18.31 -8.17 -1.04
N ASN A 71 17.14 -8.70 -1.40
CA ASN A 71 15.94 -7.90 -1.61
C ASN A 71 15.44 -7.24 -0.33
N ASN A 72 15.46 -7.94 0.81
CA ASN A 72 15.07 -7.33 2.09
C ASN A 72 16.04 -6.22 2.52
N ILE A 73 17.35 -6.41 2.37
CA ILE A 73 18.33 -5.36 2.69
C ILE A 73 18.14 -4.13 1.80
N ALA A 74 17.99 -4.33 0.50
CA ALA A 74 17.76 -3.25 -0.45
C ALA A 74 16.48 -2.46 -0.11
N LEU A 75 15.38 -3.17 0.14
CA LEU A 75 14.10 -2.55 0.49
C LEU A 75 14.17 -1.79 1.82
N ASN A 76 14.76 -2.39 2.86
CA ASN A 76 14.93 -1.74 4.16
C ASN A 76 15.75 -0.45 4.02
N LYS A 77 16.89 -0.50 3.32
CA LYS A 77 17.72 0.69 3.08
C LYS A 77 16.95 1.75 2.30
N ALA A 78 16.23 1.36 1.25
CA ALA A 78 15.45 2.29 0.44
C ALA A 78 14.38 3.01 1.28
N GLN A 79 13.68 2.29 2.15
CA GLN A 79 12.63 2.85 3.02
C GLN A 79 13.18 3.70 4.18
N GLU A 80 14.30 3.28 4.78
CA GLU A 80 14.93 4.00 5.90
C GLU A 80 15.56 5.33 5.44
N THR A 81 16.25 5.29 4.31
CA THR A 81 16.98 6.45 3.76
C THR A 81 16.11 7.33 2.86
N LEU A 82 14.99 6.78 2.37
CA LEU A 82 14.18 7.39 1.32
C LEU A 82 15.01 7.73 0.08
N ASP A 83 15.91 6.82 -0.31
CA ASP A 83 16.78 6.94 -1.47
C ASP A 83 16.46 5.85 -2.49
N VAL A 84 15.89 6.28 -3.62
CA VAL A 84 15.46 5.45 -4.74
C VAL A 84 16.60 4.63 -5.36
N SER A 85 17.86 5.08 -5.22
CA SER A 85 19.02 4.35 -5.74
C SER A 85 19.20 2.96 -5.09
N ASN A 86 18.71 2.77 -3.87
CA ASN A 86 18.69 1.46 -3.22
C ASN A 86 17.71 0.48 -3.88
N CYS A 87 16.65 0.97 -4.54
CA CYS A 87 15.73 0.10 -5.28
C CYS A 87 16.41 -0.55 -6.49
N ALA A 88 17.45 0.08 -7.07
CA ALA A 88 18.21 -0.51 -8.17
C ALA A 88 18.97 -1.80 -7.79
N LEU A 89 19.10 -2.09 -6.48
CA LEU A 89 19.72 -3.30 -5.95
C LEU A 89 18.77 -4.52 -5.93
N LEU A 90 17.48 -4.32 -6.18
CA LEU A 90 16.50 -5.40 -6.30
C LEU A 90 16.65 -6.15 -7.63
N ASP A 91 16.38 -7.46 -7.60
CA ASP A 91 16.50 -8.35 -8.75
C ASP A 91 15.18 -8.57 -9.53
N ASP A 92 14.10 -7.86 -9.16
CA ASP A 92 12.73 -8.01 -9.69
C ASP A 92 12.09 -9.39 -9.49
N VAL A 93 12.69 -10.29 -8.69
CA VAL A 93 12.13 -11.64 -8.50
C VAL A 93 11.03 -11.65 -7.45
N LEU A 94 11.25 -10.99 -6.31
CA LEU A 94 10.30 -10.99 -5.18
C LEU A 94 9.53 -9.69 -5.06
N VAL A 95 10.18 -8.56 -5.35
CA VAL A 95 9.61 -7.22 -5.29
C VAL A 95 10.03 -6.51 -6.57
N PRO A 96 9.07 -6.11 -7.43
CA PRO A 96 9.37 -5.29 -8.58
C PRO A 96 10.05 -3.98 -8.16
N ARG A 97 11.11 -3.59 -8.87
CA ARG A 97 11.83 -2.33 -8.66
C ARG A 97 10.89 -1.14 -8.69
N VAL A 98 9.98 -1.12 -9.65
CA VAL A 98 8.96 -0.07 -9.80
C VAL A 98 8.09 0.10 -8.54
N ASP A 99 7.76 -0.98 -7.85
CA ASP A 99 6.97 -0.92 -6.61
C ASP A 99 7.78 -0.34 -5.44
N CYS A 100 9.08 -0.67 -5.37
CA CYS A 100 10.01 -0.05 -4.43
C CYS A 100 10.16 1.45 -4.70
N GLU A 101 10.40 1.83 -5.96
CA GLU A 101 10.55 3.22 -6.37
C GLU A 101 9.30 4.03 -6.01
N ARG A 102 8.10 3.53 -6.36
CA ARG A 102 6.83 4.17 -6.03
C ARG A 102 6.69 4.39 -4.53
N SER A 103 6.97 3.37 -3.72
CA SER A 103 6.85 3.46 -2.26
C SER A 103 7.80 4.51 -1.66
N VAL A 104 9.08 4.48 -2.08
CA VAL A 104 10.11 5.41 -1.60
C VAL A 104 9.81 6.84 -2.03
N VAL A 105 9.51 7.05 -3.31
CA VAL A 105 9.28 8.38 -3.87
C VAL A 105 8.02 9.01 -3.29
N ASN A 106 6.91 8.27 -3.14
CA ASN A 106 5.70 8.79 -2.51
C ASN A 106 5.95 9.20 -1.05
N ALA A 107 6.64 8.36 -0.27
CA ALA A 107 6.96 8.66 1.12
C ALA A 107 7.90 9.88 1.23
N LYS A 108 8.89 9.98 0.34
CA LYS A 108 9.83 11.11 0.26
C LYS A 108 9.10 12.40 -0.14
N ALA A 109 8.25 12.37 -1.17
CA ALA A 109 7.47 13.50 -1.62
C ALA A 109 6.58 14.06 -0.50
N LEU A 110 5.91 13.19 0.26
CA LEU A 110 5.08 13.60 1.40
C LEU A 110 5.89 14.11 2.60
N ARG A 111 7.08 13.55 2.85
CA ARG A 111 7.99 14.03 3.91
C ARG A 111 8.49 15.44 3.57
N ASP A 112 8.93 15.62 2.33
CA ASP A 112 9.55 16.85 1.83
C ASP A 112 8.50 17.87 1.36
N GLU A 113 7.22 17.47 1.32
CA GLU A 113 6.08 18.24 0.85
C GLU A 113 6.31 18.86 -0.53
N SER A 114 6.94 18.09 -1.42
CA SER A 114 7.32 18.53 -2.76
C SER A 114 6.93 17.52 -3.83
N VAL A 115 6.05 17.94 -4.74
CA VAL A 115 5.63 17.17 -5.92
C VAL A 115 6.79 16.91 -6.89
N SER A 116 7.84 17.75 -6.89
CA SER A 116 9.00 17.57 -7.75
C SER A 116 9.81 16.31 -7.41
N VAL A 117 9.64 15.76 -6.20
CA VAL A 117 10.26 14.48 -5.81
C VAL A 117 9.76 13.33 -6.70
N CYS A 118 8.53 13.42 -7.23
CA CYS A 118 8.02 12.45 -8.20
C CYS A 118 8.88 12.35 -9.46
N ASP A 119 9.67 13.38 -9.81
CA ASP A 119 10.55 13.35 -10.98
C ASP A 119 11.74 12.39 -10.83
N GLU A 120 11.99 11.87 -9.61
CA GLU A 120 12.98 10.81 -9.35
C GLU A 120 12.57 9.43 -9.88
N MET A 121 11.28 9.22 -10.21
CA MET A 121 10.81 7.96 -10.79
C MET A 121 11.30 7.79 -12.23
N VAL A 122 11.72 6.56 -12.57
CA VAL A 122 12.20 6.23 -13.92
C VAL A 122 11.05 6.00 -14.89
N VAL A 123 9.97 5.37 -14.44
CA VAL A 123 8.80 5.03 -15.28
C VAL A 123 7.83 6.22 -15.32
N GLU A 124 7.59 6.77 -16.52
CA GLU A 124 6.75 7.97 -16.71
C GLU A 124 5.29 7.81 -16.26
N GLU A 125 4.71 6.62 -16.44
CA GLU A 125 3.36 6.31 -15.95
C GLU A 125 3.28 6.44 -14.42
N GLU A 126 4.26 5.89 -13.71
CA GLU A 126 4.31 5.95 -12.25
C GLU A 126 4.67 7.35 -11.74
N LYS A 127 5.50 8.09 -12.46
CA LYS A 127 5.76 9.52 -12.20
C LYS A 127 4.46 10.32 -12.27
N THR A 128 3.65 10.08 -13.28
CA THR A 128 2.34 10.72 -13.45
C THR A 128 1.41 10.33 -12.29
N ALA A 129 1.33 9.03 -11.97
CA ALA A 129 0.54 8.54 -10.84
C ALA A 129 1.00 9.14 -9.49
N CYS A 130 2.31 9.32 -9.26
CA CYS A 130 2.85 9.98 -8.07
C CYS A 130 2.35 11.43 -7.97
N LYS A 131 2.43 12.20 -9.06
CA LYS A 131 1.98 13.59 -9.10
C LYS A 131 0.47 13.72 -8.89
N ASP A 132 -0.30 12.87 -9.53
CA ASP A 132 -1.76 12.82 -9.41
C ASP A 132 -2.19 12.58 -7.95
N ASN A 133 -1.52 11.65 -7.26
CA ASN A 133 -1.85 11.26 -5.89
C ASN A 133 -1.21 12.16 -4.81
N PHE A 134 -0.21 12.97 -5.17
CA PHE A 134 0.55 13.78 -4.22
C PHE A 134 -0.35 14.73 -3.43
N TYR A 135 -1.19 15.51 -4.13
CA TYR A 135 -2.01 16.53 -3.49
C TYR A 135 -3.11 15.94 -2.61
N LEU A 136 -3.75 14.85 -3.03
CA LEU A 136 -4.70 14.12 -2.18
C LEU A 136 -4.00 13.61 -0.91
N SER A 137 -2.85 12.97 -1.06
CA SER A 137 -2.11 12.42 0.08
C SER A 137 -1.63 13.52 1.03
N LEU A 138 -1.21 14.67 0.50
CA LEU A 138 -0.83 15.85 1.28
C LEU A 138 -2.05 16.48 1.97
N ALA A 139 -3.19 16.58 1.29
CA ALA A 139 -4.47 17.02 1.84
C ALA A 139 -4.86 16.15 3.04
N LEU A 140 -4.85 14.83 2.89
CA LEU A 140 -5.14 13.89 3.98
C LEU A 140 -4.15 14.00 5.14
N LYS A 141 -2.85 14.10 4.84
CA LYS A 141 -1.79 14.27 5.87
C LYS A 141 -2.01 15.54 6.70
N LYS A 142 -2.42 16.64 6.06
CA LYS A 142 -2.61 17.95 6.71
C LYS A 142 -4.04 18.20 7.17
N ASN A 143 -4.98 17.31 6.83
CA ASN A 143 -6.42 17.50 6.98
C ASN A 143 -6.87 18.85 6.37
N ASP A 144 -6.43 19.12 5.14
CA ASP A 144 -6.66 20.38 4.43
C ASP A 144 -7.04 20.13 2.97
N GLN A 145 -8.34 20.20 2.68
CA GLN A 145 -8.91 19.97 1.35
C GLN A 145 -8.44 21.00 0.32
N THR A 146 -8.08 22.23 0.75
CA THR A 146 -7.68 23.30 -0.17
C THR A 146 -6.39 22.97 -0.92
N LEU A 147 -5.62 22.00 -0.44
CA LEU A 147 -4.45 21.46 -1.14
C LEU A 147 -4.81 20.75 -2.44
N CYS A 148 -6.06 20.28 -2.60
CA CYS A 148 -6.55 19.75 -3.86
C CYS A 148 -6.66 20.80 -4.97
N ASP A 149 -6.73 22.09 -4.64
CA ASP A 149 -6.77 23.17 -5.63
C ASP A 149 -5.41 23.38 -6.31
N GLN A 150 -4.35 22.74 -5.80
CA GLN A 150 -3.01 22.74 -6.40
C GLN A 150 -2.78 21.56 -7.35
N ALA A 151 -3.71 20.59 -7.39
CA ALA A 151 -3.67 19.48 -8.34
C ALA A 151 -3.89 19.98 -9.79
N PRO A 152 -3.47 19.19 -10.81
CA PRO A 152 -3.87 19.43 -12.19
C PRO A 152 -5.39 19.65 -12.28
N GLU A 153 -5.82 20.59 -13.13
CA GLU A 153 -7.21 21.06 -13.19
C GLU A 153 -8.20 19.89 -13.33
N GLU A 154 -7.87 18.92 -14.19
CA GLU A 154 -8.65 17.71 -14.45
C GLU A 154 -8.71 16.73 -13.26
N LYS A 155 -7.86 16.90 -12.24
CA LYS A 155 -7.79 16.06 -11.03
C LYS A 155 -8.34 16.74 -9.78
N GLN A 156 -8.61 18.04 -9.81
CA GLN A 156 -9.03 18.77 -8.60
C GLN A 156 -10.35 18.24 -8.02
N SER A 157 -11.33 17.94 -8.89
CA SER A 157 -12.62 17.39 -8.45
C SER A 157 -12.45 16.03 -7.79
N SER A 158 -11.75 15.10 -8.45
CA SER A 158 -11.51 13.76 -7.90
C SER A 158 -10.71 13.81 -6.60
N CYS A 159 -9.73 14.73 -6.49
CA CYS A 159 -8.99 14.93 -5.24
C CYS A 159 -9.92 15.37 -4.10
N ARG A 160 -10.80 16.34 -4.35
CA ARG A 160 -11.75 16.82 -3.32
C ARG A 160 -12.75 15.74 -2.91
N ASP A 161 -13.26 14.98 -3.87
CA ASP A 161 -14.20 13.89 -3.63
C ASP A 161 -13.52 12.75 -2.82
N GLU A 162 -12.30 12.35 -3.20
CA GLU A 162 -11.54 11.34 -2.46
C GLU A 162 -11.15 11.81 -1.05
N PHE A 163 -10.78 13.09 -0.89
CA PHE A 163 -10.52 13.68 0.43
C PHE A 163 -11.77 13.64 1.32
N SER A 164 -12.90 14.11 0.81
CA SER A 164 -14.18 14.10 1.53
C SER A 164 -14.58 12.67 1.90
N PHE A 165 -14.47 11.73 0.95
CA PHE A 165 -14.77 10.33 1.19
C PHE A 165 -13.90 9.76 2.30
N ALA A 166 -12.58 9.87 2.19
CA ALA A 166 -11.65 9.34 3.19
C ALA A 166 -11.87 9.95 4.58
N THR A 167 -12.18 11.26 4.65
CA THR A 167 -12.42 11.95 5.92
C THR A 167 -13.72 11.50 6.58
N VAL A 168 -14.83 11.55 5.84
CA VAL A 168 -16.17 11.23 6.34
C VAL A 168 -16.31 9.73 6.66
N MET A 169 -15.64 8.87 5.88
CA MET A 169 -15.70 7.41 6.02
C MET A 169 -14.64 6.83 6.95
N SER A 170 -13.76 7.66 7.54
CA SER A 170 -12.66 7.21 8.41
C SER A 170 -13.11 6.45 9.66
N GLY A 171 -14.32 6.72 10.16
CA GLY A 171 -14.96 6.01 11.27
C GLY A 171 -15.59 4.67 10.88
N GLY A 172 -15.58 4.34 9.58
CA GLY A 172 -16.26 3.18 9.02
C GLY A 172 -17.75 3.44 8.74
N LEU A 173 -18.28 2.66 7.80
CA LEU A 173 -19.63 2.81 7.24
C LEU A 173 -20.76 2.93 8.27
N ALA A 174 -20.68 2.17 9.37
CA ALA A 174 -21.70 2.12 10.40
C ALA A 174 -21.80 3.40 11.26
N THR A 175 -20.76 4.24 11.26
CA THR A 175 -20.73 5.49 12.04
C THR A 175 -20.68 6.74 11.16
N THR A 176 -20.63 6.56 9.85
CA THR A 176 -20.64 7.65 8.87
C THR A 176 -21.92 8.48 9.00
N GLN A 177 -21.77 9.80 8.99
CA GLN A 177 -22.86 10.76 8.87
C GLN A 177 -22.84 11.33 7.44
N CYS A 178 -23.79 10.90 6.59
CA CYS A 178 -23.77 11.22 5.16
C CYS A 178 -23.98 12.71 4.86
N ASP A 179 -24.59 13.46 5.78
CA ASP A 179 -24.77 14.91 5.71
C ASP A 179 -23.45 15.70 5.90
N LEU A 180 -22.35 15.03 6.23
CA LEU A 180 -21.01 15.63 6.25
C LEU A 180 -20.36 15.76 4.87
N PHE A 181 -20.99 15.23 3.81
CA PHE A 181 -20.54 15.46 2.44
C PHE A 181 -21.06 16.80 1.92
N ASP A 182 -20.13 17.69 1.51
CA ASP A 182 -20.50 18.96 0.88
C ASP A 182 -21.12 18.78 -0.53
N ASP A 183 -20.77 17.69 -1.23
CA ASP A 183 -21.33 17.36 -2.53
C ASP A 183 -22.61 16.51 -2.40
N GLN A 184 -23.70 16.98 -2.98
CA GLN A 184 -25.00 16.33 -2.90
C GLN A 184 -25.04 14.93 -3.52
N LYS A 185 -24.21 14.65 -4.54
CA LYS A 185 -24.14 13.31 -5.13
C LYS A 185 -23.42 12.35 -4.19
N MET A 186 -22.34 12.79 -3.55
CA MET A 186 -21.66 12.01 -2.51
C MET A 186 -22.56 11.72 -1.30
N GLU A 187 -23.31 12.73 -0.83
CA GLU A 187 -24.32 12.54 0.24
C GLU A 187 -25.35 11.48 -0.18
N LYS A 188 -25.88 11.57 -1.41
CA LYS A 188 -26.85 10.60 -1.94
C LYS A 188 -26.26 9.20 -2.02
N ASP A 189 -25.06 9.06 -2.59
CA ASP A 189 -24.38 7.77 -2.71
C ASP A 189 -24.10 7.15 -1.32
N CYS A 190 -23.69 7.97 -0.35
CA CYS A 190 -23.54 7.55 1.03
C CYS A 190 -24.83 6.98 1.61
N ASN A 191 -25.97 7.67 1.44
CA ASN A 191 -27.26 7.21 1.92
C ASN A 191 -27.71 5.89 1.24
N VAL A 192 -27.45 5.74 -0.06
CA VAL A 192 -27.73 4.49 -0.79
C VAL A 192 -26.90 3.34 -0.21
N LEU A 193 -25.61 3.57 0.03
CA LEU A 193 -24.72 2.57 0.61
C LEU A 193 -25.16 2.19 2.03
N GLN A 194 -25.50 3.16 2.88
CA GLN A 194 -26.01 2.90 4.24
C GLN A 194 -27.31 2.07 4.22
N GLY A 195 -28.27 2.43 3.38
CA GLY A 195 -29.52 1.67 3.25
C GLY A 195 -29.32 0.23 2.79
N SER A 196 -28.31 -0.03 1.95
CA SER A 196 -27.95 -1.40 1.54
C SER A 196 -27.40 -2.24 2.70
N LEU A 197 -26.62 -1.63 3.59
CA LEU A 197 -26.06 -2.29 4.77
C LEU A 197 -27.16 -2.60 5.81
N ASP A 198 -28.05 -1.65 6.06
CA ASP A 198 -29.17 -1.81 6.99
C ASP A 198 -30.13 -2.94 6.56
N SER A 199 -30.30 -3.11 5.25
CA SER A 199 -31.13 -4.17 4.67
C SER A 199 -30.40 -5.50 4.47
N GLN A 200 -29.10 -5.57 4.80
CA GLN A 200 -28.23 -6.73 4.52
C GLN A 200 -28.23 -7.13 3.03
N ALA A 201 -28.42 -6.16 2.13
CA ALA A 201 -28.34 -6.40 0.70
C ALA A 201 -26.90 -6.74 0.31
N SER A 202 -26.72 -7.79 -0.49
CA SER A 202 -25.41 -8.12 -1.04
C SER A 202 -24.96 -7.04 -2.01
N LEU A 203 -23.75 -6.51 -1.80
CA LEU A 203 -23.11 -5.65 -2.79
C LEU A 203 -22.86 -6.47 -4.06
N THR A 204 -23.37 -6.01 -5.20
CA THR A 204 -23.11 -6.58 -6.51
C THR A 204 -22.42 -5.56 -7.39
N GLN A 205 -21.77 -6.02 -8.47
CA GLN A 205 -21.18 -5.10 -9.45
C GLN A 205 -22.23 -4.17 -10.07
N GLU A 206 -23.45 -4.68 -10.31
CA GLU A 206 -24.57 -3.90 -10.83
C GLU A 206 -24.98 -2.81 -9.84
N PHE A 207 -25.13 -3.16 -8.56
CA PHE A 207 -25.40 -2.19 -7.49
C PHE A 207 -24.31 -1.11 -7.42
N CYS A 208 -23.02 -1.48 -7.44
CA CYS A 208 -21.94 -0.51 -7.40
C CYS A 208 -21.95 0.46 -8.59
N SER A 209 -22.48 0.06 -9.75
CA SER A 209 -22.58 0.93 -10.93
C SER A 209 -23.70 1.98 -10.83
N GLU A 210 -24.59 1.86 -9.83
CA GLU A 210 -25.67 2.81 -9.60
C GLU A 210 -25.22 4.09 -8.88
N PHE A 211 -24.04 4.08 -8.23
CA PHE A 211 -23.49 5.26 -7.58
C PHE A 211 -23.21 6.37 -8.59
N ALA A 212 -23.54 7.61 -8.23
CA ALA A 212 -23.38 8.78 -9.08
C ALA A 212 -21.93 9.28 -9.14
N THR A 213 -21.12 8.96 -8.14
CA THR A 213 -19.73 9.42 -7.99
C THR A 213 -18.75 8.27 -8.18
N GLU A 214 -17.65 8.55 -8.89
CA GLU A 214 -16.63 7.56 -9.21
C GLU A 214 -15.97 6.97 -7.94
N VAL A 215 -15.83 7.77 -6.88
CA VAL A 215 -15.24 7.33 -5.61
C VAL A 215 -16.08 6.24 -4.94
N PHE A 216 -17.41 6.41 -4.87
CA PHE A 216 -18.30 5.37 -4.32
C PHE A 216 -18.33 4.11 -5.21
N GLN A 217 -18.34 4.27 -6.53
CA GLN A 217 -18.24 3.14 -7.47
C GLN A 217 -16.97 2.33 -7.22
N LYS A 218 -15.80 2.98 -7.18
CA LYS A 218 -14.49 2.35 -6.94
C LYS A 218 -14.46 1.61 -5.61
N HIS A 219 -14.86 2.27 -4.52
CA HIS A 219 -14.83 1.67 -3.19
C HIS A 219 -15.82 0.52 -3.02
N CYS A 220 -17.01 0.61 -3.62
CA CYS A 220 -17.98 -0.48 -3.62
C CYS A 220 -17.45 -1.71 -4.38
N ILE A 221 -16.89 -1.51 -5.58
CA ILE A 221 -16.31 -2.59 -6.38
C ILE A 221 -15.14 -3.25 -5.64
N ALA A 222 -14.28 -2.46 -5.01
CA ALA A 222 -13.19 -2.98 -4.20
C ALA A 222 -13.69 -3.82 -3.02
N ALA A 223 -14.70 -3.33 -2.28
CA ALA A 223 -15.31 -4.07 -1.17
C ALA A 223 -15.96 -5.39 -1.62
N TYR A 224 -16.62 -5.38 -2.80
CA TYR A 224 -17.18 -6.57 -3.42
C TYR A 224 -16.11 -7.64 -3.70
N TYR A 225 -15.00 -7.28 -4.35
CA TYR A 225 -13.93 -8.23 -4.66
C TYR A 225 -13.16 -8.73 -3.44
N GLN A 226 -13.12 -7.95 -2.36
CA GLN A 226 -12.49 -8.35 -1.10
C GLN A 226 -13.35 -9.30 -0.27
N GLY A 227 -14.56 -9.65 -0.72
CA GLY A 227 -15.46 -10.53 0.03
C GLY A 227 -15.94 -9.93 1.36
N MET A 228 -15.79 -8.62 1.54
CA MET A 228 -16.32 -7.88 2.69
C MET A 228 -17.85 -7.69 2.61
N ALA A 229 -18.49 -8.29 1.59
CA ALA A 229 -19.93 -8.33 1.39
C ALA A 229 -20.65 -9.41 2.20
N THR A 230 -20.01 -9.99 3.22
CA THR A 230 -20.75 -10.77 4.23
C THR A 230 -21.29 -9.83 5.29
N PRO A 231 -22.62 -9.84 5.56
CA PRO A 231 -23.16 -9.07 6.66
C PRO A 231 -22.42 -9.48 7.93
N ILE A 232 -21.82 -8.50 8.61
CA ILE A 232 -21.32 -8.68 9.98
C ILE A 232 -22.57 -9.04 10.78
N ALA A 233 -22.75 -10.33 11.07
CA ALA A 233 -23.80 -10.78 11.95
C ALA A 233 -23.61 -10.04 13.28
N GLN A 234 -24.60 -9.21 13.63
CA GLN A 234 -24.67 -8.50 14.91
C GLN A 234 -24.77 -9.48 16.09
#